data_AF-A0A4U2ZWZ7-F1
#
_entry.id   AF-A0A4U2ZWZ7-F1
#
_cell.length_a   1.000
_cell.length_b   1.000
_cell.length_c   1.000
_cell.angle_alpha   90.00
_cell.angle_beta   90.00
_cell.angle_gamma   90.00
#
_symmetry.space_group_name_H-M   'P 1'
#
loop_
_entity.id
_entity.type
_entity.pdbx_description
1 polymer ?
#
loop_
_entity_poly.entity_id
_entity_poly.type
_entity_poly.pdbx_seq_one_letter_code
_entity_poly.pdbx_strand_id
1 'polypeptide(L)'
;LSGVVFKIEREPSGEKIAYVRVFSGRLHVRKYVDIQRGDVLGHKEKIKKICLFHNGNVVQSSIVPSGEFCKVWGLNDIKIGDIIGERTNYIK
;
A
#
# COMPACT_ATOMS: atom_id res chain seq x y z
N LEU A 1 -1.04 -2.34 11.62
CA LEU A 1 -0.46 -2.02 10.29
C LEU A 1 -1.00 -0.66 9.92
N SER A 2 -0.14 0.27 9.49
CA SER A 2 -0.56 1.60 9.05
C SER A 2 0.34 2.05 7.90
N GLY A 3 -0.26 2.39 6.76
CA GLY A 3 0.44 2.95 5.61
C GLY A 3 -0.47 3.88 4.82
N VAL A 4 0.11 4.83 4.09
CA VAL A 4 -0.64 5.77 3.25
C VAL A 4 -0.26 5.62 1.79
N VAL A 5 -1.27 5.63 0.92
CA VAL A 5 -1.08 5.69 -0.53
C VAL A 5 -0.83 7.14 -0.93
N PHE A 6 0.37 7.44 -1.42
CA PHE A 6 0.74 8.83 -1.79
C PHE A 6 0.85 9.04 -3.30
N LYS A 7 0.92 7.95 -4.08
CA LYS A 7 0.95 8.00 -5.55
C LYS A 7 0.31 6.74 -6.12
N ILE A 8 -0.30 6.86 -7.29
CA ILE A 8 -0.81 5.73 -8.08
C ILE A 8 -0.24 5.82 -9.49
N GLU A 9 0.30 4.73 -9.98
CA GLU A 9 0.59 4.51 -11.40
C GLU A 9 -0.42 3.53 -11.97
N ARG A 10 -0.58 3.55 -13.29
CA ARG A 10 -1.41 2.60 -14.01
C ARG A 10 -0.59 1.94 -15.10
N GLU A 11 -0.65 0.61 -15.14
CA GLU A 11 -0.12 -0.14 -16.27
C GLU A 11 -1.03 0.01 -17.50
N PRO A 12 -0.55 -0.30 -18.72
CA PRO A 12 -1.39 -0.26 -19.92
C PRO A 12 -2.66 -1.13 -19.83
N SER A 13 -2.63 -2.19 -19.02
CA SER A 13 -3.78 -3.05 -18.71
C SER A 13 -4.86 -2.36 -17.87
N GLY A 14 -4.57 -1.19 -17.30
CA GLY A 14 -5.40 -0.50 -16.32
C GLY A 14 -5.15 -0.94 -14.88
N GLU A 15 -4.26 -1.91 -14.62
CA GLU A 15 -3.90 -2.31 -13.26
C GLU A 15 -3.27 -1.13 -12.49
N LYS A 16 -3.78 -0.86 -11.29
CA LYS A 16 -3.25 0.18 -10.41
C LYS A 16 -2.04 -0.35 -9.65
N ILE A 17 -0.97 0.43 -9.65
CA ILE A 17 0.20 0.25 -8.80
C ILE A 17 0.18 1.34 -7.73
N ALA A 18 -0.10 0.96 -6.49
CA ALA A 18 -0.12 1.87 -5.36
C ALA A 18 1.28 2.06 -4.79
N TYR A 19 1.69 3.31 -4.63
CA TYR A 19 2.91 3.66 -3.92
C TYR A 19 2.55 3.98 -2.47
N VAL A 20 3.15 3.26 -1.54
CA VAL A 20 2.78 3.24 -0.14
C VAL A 20 3.99 3.61 0.71
N ARG A 21 3.78 4.50 1.69
CA ARG A 21 4.71 4.68 2.81
C ARG A 21 4.15 3.91 4.01
N VAL A 22 4.94 3.01 4.58
CA VAL A 22 4.54 2.21 5.75
C VAL A 22 4.99 2.91 7.02
N PHE A 23 4.05 3.30 7.88
CA PHE A 23 4.32 3.96 9.15
C PHE A 23 4.48 2.97 10.30
N SER A 24 3.66 1.92 10.34
CA SER A 24 3.72 0.92 11.42
C SER A 24 3.31 -0.48 10.96
N GLY A 25 3.81 -1.50 11.66
CA GLY A 25 3.59 -2.90 11.30
C GLY A 25 4.36 -3.33 10.05
N ARG A 26 3.85 -4.34 9.35
CA ARG A 26 4.49 -4.92 8.16
C ARG A 26 3.45 -5.23 7.09
N LEU A 27 3.74 -4.90 5.83
CA LEU A 27 2.95 -5.36 4.69
C LEU A 27 3.45 -6.73 4.23
N HIS A 28 2.54 -7.60 3.83
CA HIS A 28 2.83 -8.95 3.37
C HIS A 28 2.12 -9.24 2.06
N VAL A 29 2.82 -9.88 1.12
CA VAL A 29 2.22 -10.41 -0.11
C VAL A 29 1.18 -11.50 0.24
N ARG A 30 0.13 -11.59 -0.56
CA ARG A 30 -1.04 -12.50 -0.42
C ARG A 30 -1.89 -12.34 0.83
N LYS A 31 -1.67 -11.31 1.65
CA LYS A 31 -2.58 -10.96 2.75
C LYS A 31 -3.67 -10.00 2.29
N TYR A 32 -4.85 -10.14 2.90
CA TYR A 32 -5.88 -9.11 2.85
C TYR A 32 -5.52 -8.01 3.84
N VAL A 33 -5.75 -6.77 3.42
CA VAL A 33 -5.56 -5.56 4.23
C VAL A 33 -6.84 -4.74 4.19
N ASP A 34 -7.18 -4.14 5.33
CA ASP A 34 -8.24 -3.15 5.40
C ASP A 34 -7.79 -1.86 4.71
N ILE A 35 -8.69 -1.25 3.95
CA ILE A 35 -8.51 0.04 3.29
C ILE A 35 -9.51 1.01 3.91
N GLN A 36 -9.01 2.14 4.41
CA GLN A 36 -9.81 3.20 5.00
C GLN A 36 -9.71 4.47 4.15
N ARG A 37 -10.86 5.14 3.94
CA ARG A 37 -10.96 6.37 3.15
C ARG A 37 -11.96 7.33 3.78
N GLY A 38 -11.48 8.27 4.60
CA GLY A 38 -12.34 9.26 5.25
C GLY A 38 -13.53 8.61 5.96
N ASP A 39 -14.73 9.10 5.66
CA ASP A 39 -16.00 8.59 6.23
C ASP A 39 -16.64 7.46 5.41
N VAL A 40 -15.96 6.97 4.36
CA VAL A 40 -16.44 5.83 3.57
C VAL A 40 -16.22 4.54 4.38
N LEU A 41 -17.23 3.65 4.35
CA LEU A 41 -17.09 2.28 4.86
C LEU A 41 -15.83 1.62 4.29
N GLY A 42 -14.94 1.19 5.18
CA GLY A 42 -13.72 0.50 4.79
C GLY A 42 -14.00 -0.84 4.10
N HIS A 43 -13.06 -1.28 3.28
CA HIS A 43 -13.14 -2.55 2.56
C HIS A 43 -11.82 -3.30 2.64
N LYS A 44 -11.83 -4.59 2.27
CA LYS A 44 -10.62 -5.42 2.27
C LYS A 44 -10.12 -5.67 0.86
N GLU A 45 -8.82 -5.54 0.67
CA GLU A 45 -8.15 -5.84 -0.60
C GLU A 45 -6.97 -6.78 -0.41
N LYS A 46 -6.70 -7.63 -1.41
CA LYS A 46 -5.63 -8.64 -1.33
C LYS A 46 -4.38 -8.16 -2.05
N ILE A 47 -3.27 -8.05 -1.32
CA ILE A 47 -1.98 -7.71 -1.91
C ILE A 47 -1.49 -8.87 -2.78
N LYS A 48 -1.24 -8.62 -4.07
CA LYS A 48 -0.77 -9.65 -5.02
C LYS A 48 0.74 -9.65 -5.20
N LYS A 49 1.37 -8.47 -5.15
CA LYS A 49 2.82 -8.27 -5.31
C LYS A 49 3.24 -7.02 -4.54
N ILE A 50 4.47 -7.03 -4.04
CA ILE A 50 5.11 -5.87 -3.43
C ILE A 50 6.53 -5.72 -3.99
N CYS A 51 6.97 -4.49 -4.20
CA CYS A 51 8.38 -4.17 -4.45
C CYS A 51 8.83 -3.05 -3.52
N LEU A 52 10.06 -3.15 -3.01
CA LEU A 52 10.69 -2.19 -2.11
C LEU A 52 11.65 -1.31 -2.92
N PHE A 53 11.76 -0.03 -2.55
CA PHE A 53 12.80 0.84 -3.10
C PHE A 53 14.10 0.60 -2.35
N HIS A 54 15.17 0.23 -3.04
CA HIS A 54 16.46 -0.05 -2.43
C HIS A 54 17.58 0.45 -3.34
N ASN A 55 18.39 1.40 -2.84
CA ASN A 55 19.54 1.97 -3.56
C ASN A 55 19.22 2.40 -5.01
N GLY A 56 18.14 3.16 -5.20
CA GLY A 56 17.68 3.61 -6.52
C GLY A 56 16.99 2.56 -7.39
N ASN A 57 16.95 1.31 -6.95
CA ASN A 57 16.31 0.19 -7.65
C ASN A 57 14.97 -0.19 -7.03
N VAL A 58 14.18 -0.97 -7.77
CA VAL A 58 12.92 -1.55 -7.32
C VAL A 58 13.09 -3.07 -7.22
N VAL A 59 13.09 -3.59 -6.01
CA VAL A 59 13.35 -5.03 -5.75
C VAL A 59 12.07 -5.70 -5.27
N GLN A 60 11.72 -6.83 -5.87
CA GLN A 60 10.55 -7.60 -5.43
C GLN A 60 10.75 -8.12 -4.00
N SER A 61 9.73 -7.99 -3.16
CA SER A 61 9.77 -8.47 -1.77
C SER A 61 8.47 -9.15 -1.38
N SER A 62 8.54 -10.09 -0.43
CA SER A 62 7.39 -10.70 0.21
C SER A 62 6.88 -9.91 1.42
N ILE A 63 7.71 -9.01 1.97
CA ILE A 63 7.45 -8.25 3.19
C ILE A 63 8.03 -6.83 3.12
N VAL A 64 7.33 -5.85 3.69
CA VAL A 64 7.83 -4.47 3.85
C VAL A 64 7.65 -4.04 5.30
N PRO A 65 8.73 -3.74 6.04
CA PRO A 65 8.65 -3.24 7.40
C PRO A 65 8.21 -1.77 7.44
N SER A 66 7.86 -1.29 8.63
CA SER A 66 7.64 0.12 8.91
C SER A 66 8.90 0.96 8.62
N GLY A 67 8.70 2.19 8.15
CA GLY A 67 9.75 3.13 7.77
C GLY A 67 10.02 3.15 6.26
N GLU A 68 9.60 2.11 5.54
CA GLU A 68 9.92 1.91 4.13
C GLU A 68 8.87 2.48 3.17
N PHE A 69 9.32 2.70 1.93
CA PHE A 69 8.48 2.99 0.78
C PHE A 69 8.39 1.75 -0.11
N CYS A 70 7.22 1.48 -0.67
CA CYS A 70 7.03 0.35 -1.56
C CYS A 70 5.98 0.60 -2.65
N LYS A 71 6.01 -0.24 -3.69
CA LYS A 71 4.96 -0.40 -4.68
C LYS A 71 4.13 -1.63 -4.36
N VAL A 72 2.82 -1.54 -4.50
CA VAL A 72 1.85 -2.58 -4.16
C VAL A 72 0.88 -2.78 -5.32
N TRP A 73 0.67 -4.05 -5.71
CA TRP A 73 -0.28 -4.45 -6.74
C TRP A 73 -1.43 -5.28 -6.15
N GLY A 74 -2.54 -5.33 -6.89
CA GLY A 74 -3.75 -6.08 -6.51
C GLY A 74 -4.78 -5.28 -5.72
N LEU A 75 -4.59 -3.96 -5.61
CA LEU A 75 -5.53 -3.05 -4.97
C LEU A 75 -6.36 -2.33 -6.05
N ASN A 76 -7.56 -2.84 -6.32
CA ASN A 76 -8.43 -2.42 -7.42
C ASN A 76 -9.14 -1.09 -7.13
N ASP A 77 -9.73 -0.91 -5.95
CA ASP A 77 -10.41 0.35 -5.57
C ASP A 77 -9.49 1.30 -4.78
N ILE A 78 -8.18 1.21 -4.95
CA ILE A 78 -7.26 2.12 -4.24
C ILE A 78 -7.24 3.53 -4.85
N LYS A 79 -7.11 4.55 -4.01
CA LYS A 79 -6.96 5.98 -4.34
C LYS A 79 -5.82 6.61 -3.53
N ILE A 80 -5.31 7.73 -4.02
CA ILE A 80 -4.34 8.55 -3.29
C ILE A 80 -5.02 9.08 -2.02
N GLY A 81 -4.33 9.00 -0.89
CA GLY A 81 -4.84 9.34 0.44
C GLY A 81 -5.46 8.18 1.19
N ASP A 82 -5.70 7.02 0.54
CA ASP A 82 -6.20 5.84 1.23
C ASP A 82 -5.18 5.33 2.26
N ILE A 83 -5.71 4.85 3.38
CA ILE A 83 -4.93 4.26 4.46
C ILE A 83 -5.02 2.73 4.37
N ILE A 84 -3.87 2.07 4.37
CA ILE A 84 -3.76 0.62 4.45
C ILE A 84 -3.59 0.20 5.91
N GLY A 85 -4.51 -0.62 6.40
CA GLY A 85 -4.66 -0.99 7.80
C GLY A 85 -5.44 0.08 8.56
N GLU A 86 -4.84 0.61 9.62
CA GLU A 86 -5.50 1.54 10.53
C GLU A 86 -4.91 2.95 10.42
N ARG A 87 -5.78 3.96 10.54
CA ARG A 87 -5.33 5.34 10.74
C ARG A 87 -4.64 5.47 12.09
N THR A 88 -3.46 6.06 12.09
CA THR A 88 -2.69 6.38 13.30
C THR A 88 -2.36 7.86 13.33
N ASN A 89 -1.98 8.37 14.50
CA ASN A 89 -1.63 9.78 14.70
C ASN A 89 -0.41 10.26 13.87
N TYR A 90 0.34 9.33 13.28
CA TYR A 90 1.45 9.62 12.36
C TYR A 90 0.97 10.07 10.96
N ILE A 91 -0.30 9.82 10.64
CA ILE A 91 -0.94 10.22 9.38
C ILE A 91 -1.78 11.47 9.68
N LYS A 92 -1.22 12.64 9.37
CA LYS A 92 -1.92 13.93 9.47
C LYS A 92 -2.92 14.12 8.34
#